data_AF-B0BZP9-F1
#
_entry.id   AF-B0BZP9-F1
#
_cell.length_a   1.000
_cell.length_b   1.000
_cell.length_c   1.000
_cell.angle_alpha   90.00
_cell.angle_beta   90.00
_cell.angle_gamma   90.00
#
_symmetry.space_group_name_H-M   'P 1'
#
loop_
_entity.id
_entity.type
_entity.pdbx_description
1 polymer ?
#
loop_
_entity_poly.entity_id
_entity_poly.type
_entity_poly.pdbx_seq_one_letter_code
_entity_poly.pdbx_strand_id
1 'polypeptide(L)' 'MSPLSSPTANHYLSDDSELFWPDLKQVISSSSGFKRWVLERGLDANAQGKTLEVLVRSYLKQTLETLAY' A
#
# COMPACT_ATOMS: atom_id res chain seq x y z
N MET A 1 -31.17 22.43 20.66
CA MET A 1 -30.12 22.88 19.73
C MET A 1 -28.95 21.92 19.91
N SER A 2 -28.76 20.97 19.01
CA SER A 2 -27.69 19.97 19.11
C SER A 2 -26.53 20.40 18.21
N PRO A 3 -25.29 20.47 18.68
CA PRO A 3 -24.16 20.74 17.80
C PRO A 3 -23.90 19.50 16.94
N LEU A 4 -23.85 19.70 15.63
CA LEU A 4 -23.40 18.73 14.64
C LEU A 4 -21.89 18.55 14.83
N SER A 5 -21.47 17.48 15.50
CA SER A 5 -20.06 17.10 15.58
C SER A 5 -19.61 16.64 14.19
N SER A 6 -18.98 17.54 13.45
CA SER A 6 -18.26 17.22 12.22
C SER A 6 -17.12 16.24 12.57
N PRO A 7 -17.07 15.03 11.99
CA PRO A 7 -15.89 14.20 12.11
C PRO A 7 -14.73 14.93 11.42
N THR A 8 -13.75 15.32 12.22
CA THR A 8 -12.49 15.88 11.75
C THR A 8 -11.84 14.86 10.81
N ALA A 9 -11.74 15.21 9.52
CA ALA A 9 -11.12 14.42 8.45
C ALA A 9 -9.67 13.97 8.73
N ASN A 10 -9.07 14.43 9.83
CA ASN A 10 -7.74 14.07 10.28
C ASN A 10 -7.66 12.75 11.08
N HIS A 11 -8.77 12.21 11.60
CA HIS A 11 -8.73 10.94 12.36
C HIS A 11 -8.78 9.69 11.44
N TYR A 12 -9.30 9.86 10.21
CA TYR A 12 -9.46 8.78 9.23
C TYR A 12 -8.15 8.28 8.60
N LEU A 13 -7.04 9.02 8.74
CA LEU A 13 -5.79 8.64 8.07
C LEU A 13 -4.92 7.69 8.89
N SER A 14 -5.11 7.63 10.20
CA SER A 14 -4.24 6.84 11.08
C SER A 14 -4.81 5.46 11.40
N ASP A 15 -6.10 5.37 11.74
CA ASP A 15 -6.73 4.11 12.19
C ASP A 15 -7.14 3.21 11.01
N ASP A 16 -7.81 3.79 10.00
CA ASP A 16 -8.18 3.07 8.78
C ASP A 16 -6.97 2.60 7.98
N SER A 17 -5.88 3.37 7.96
CA SER A 17 -4.67 3.00 7.22
C SER A 17 -4.07 1.69 7.75
N GLU A 18 -4.03 1.49 9.08
CA GLU A 18 -3.57 0.22 9.65
C GLU A 18 -4.54 -0.94 9.40
N LEU A 19 -5.85 -0.67 9.32
CA LEU A 19 -6.88 -1.66 9.01
C LEU A 19 -6.86 -2.11 7.54
N PHE A 20 -6.67 -1.19 6.60
CA PHE A 20 -6.72 -1.49 5.16
C PHE A 20 -5.36 -1.89 4.58
N TRP A 21 -4.26 -1.53 5.24
CA TRP A 21 -2.91 -1.89 4.81
C TRP A 21 -2.67 -3.39 4.55
N PRO A 22 -3.11 -4.33 5.42
CA PRO A 22 -2.94 -5.76 5.15
C PRO A 22 -3.64 -6.22 3.87
N ASP A 23 -4.88 -5.78 3.64
CA ASP A 23 -5.65 -6.12 2.44
C ASP A 23 -5.02 -5.52 1.18
N LEU A 24 -4.67 -4.23 1.24
CA LEU A 24 -4.01 -3.52 0.14
C LEU A 24 -2.69 -4.19 -0.27
N LYS A 25 -1.87 -4.59 0.71
CA LYS A 25 -0.64 -5.35 0.44
C LYS A 25 -0.91 -6.64 -0.31
N GLN A 26 -1.95 -7.38 0.08
CA GLN A 26 -2.32 -8.64 -0.56
C GLN A 26 -2.80 -8.43 -2.00
N VAL A 27 -3.62 -7.42 -2.23
CA VAL A 27 -4.13 -7.08 -3.57
C VAL A 27 -2.97 -6.67 -4.49
N ILE A 28 -2.07 -5.81 -4.00
CA ILE A 28 -0.89 -5.38 -4.77
C ILE A 28 0.03 -6.56 -5.05
N SER A 29 0.35 -7.38 -4.04
CA SER A 29 1.26 -8.51 -4.20
C SER A 29 0.73 -9.57 -5.17
N SER A 30 -0.60 -9.67 -5.26
CA SER A 30 -1.28 -10.58 -6.19
C SER A 30 -1.32 -10.05 -7.63
N SER A 31 -1.12 -8.74 -7.82
CA SER A 31 -1.18 -8.10 -9.13
C SER A 31 -0.06 -8.54 -10.07
N SER A 32 -0.36 -8.60 -11.37
CA SER A 32 0.61 -8.95 -12.41
C SER A 32 1.76 -7.93 -12.52
N GLY A 33 1.46 -6.64 -12.33
CA GLY A 33 2.45 -5.57 -12.35
C GLY A 33 3.50 -5.73 -11.25
N PHE A 34 3.06 -5.97 -10.01
CA PHE A 34 3.97 -6.21 -8.89
C PHE A 34 4.81 -7.48 -9.09
N LYS A 35 4.18 -8.61 -9.43
CA LYS A 35 4.88 -9.89 -9.64
C LYS A 35 5.98 -9.76 -10.70
N ARG A 36 5.67 -9.09 -11.82
CA ARG A 36 6.63 -8.84 -12.90
C ARG A 36 7.76 -7.92 -12.44
N TRP A 37 7.43 -6.83 -11.76
CA TRP A 37 8.41 -5.89 -11.21
C TRP A 37 9.39 -6.54 -10.23
N VAL A 38 8.91 -7.46 -9.39
CA VAL A 38 9.75 -8.23 -8.46
C VAL A 38 10.67 -9.19 -9.23
N LEU A 39 10.13 -9.93 -10.21
CA LEU A 39 10.90 -10.86 -11.05
C LEU A 39 11.98 -10.17 -11.88
N GLU A 40 11.67 -9.03 -12.49
CA GLU A 40 12.61 -8.21 -13.28
C GLU A 40 13.82 -7.74 -12.44
N ARG A 41 13.67 -7.71 -11.12
CA ARG A 41 14.71 -7.30 -10.16
C ARG A 41 15.41 -8.49 -9.49
N GLY A 42 15.05 -9.73 -9.84
CA GLY A 42 15.58 -10.94 -9.18
C GLY A 42 15.20 -11.06 -7.72
N LEU A 43 14.09 -10.44 -7.31
CA LEU A 43 13.56 -10.47 -5.95
C LEU A 43 12.56 -11.63 -5.79
N ASP A 44 12.27 -12.01 -4.55
CA ASP A 44 11.34 -13.10 -4.26
C ASP A 44 9.88 -12.61 -4.30
N ALA A 45 9.10 -13.14 -5.26
CA ALA A 45 7.69 -12.81 -5.44
C ALA A 45 6.76 -13.44 -4.40
N ASN A 46 7.26 -14.40 -3.62
CA ASN A 46 6.53 -15.06 -2.55
C ASN A 46 6.89 -14.51 -1.17
N ALA A 47 7.68 -13.44 -1.10
CA ALA A 47 8.09 -12.80 0.13
C ALA A 47 6.87 -12.52 1.03
N GLN A 48 7.02 -12.79 2.33
CA GLN A 48 5.96 -12.62 3.33
C GLN A 48 6.41 -11.68 4.45
N GLY A 49 5.46 -11.26 5.28
CA GLY A 49 5.73 -10.42 6.45
C GLY A 49 6.47 -9.13 6.08
N LYS A 50 7.48 -8.76 6.85
CA LYS A 50 8.21 -7.48 6.70
C LYS A 50 8.83 -7.29 5.31
N THR A 51 9.31 -8.37 4.69
CA THR A 51 9.90 -8.29 3.34
C THR A 51 8.86 -7.89 2.30
N LEU A 52 7.65 -8.48 2.39
CA LEU A 52 6.54 -8.10 1.53
C LEU A 52 6.18 -6.62 1.68
N GLU A 53 6.18 -6.11 2.91
CA GLU A 53 5.86 -4.70 3.18
C GLU A 53 6.87 -3.75 2.52
N VAL A 54 8.16 -4.08 2.63
CA VAL A 54 9.22 -3.29 2.00
C VAL A 54 9.05 -3.30 0.48
N LEU A 55 8.82 -4.47 -0.12
CA LEU A 55 8.64 -4.60 -1.57
C LEU A 55 7.41 -3.84 -2.07
N VAL A 56 6.26 -3.98 -1.41
CA VAL A 56 5.02 -3.27 -1.77
C VAL A 56 5.23 -1.75 -1.68
N ARG A 57 5.90 -1.27 -0.62
CA ARG A 57 6.23 0.16 -0.48
C ARG A 57 7.16 0.65 -1.58
N SER A 58 8.20 -0.09 -1.91
CA SER A 58 9.13 0.26 -2.99
C SER A 58 8.42 0.29 -4.35
N TYR A 59 7.55 -0.67 -4.64
CA TYR A 59 6.75 -0.71 -5.86
C TYR A 59 5.80 0.50 -5.96
N LEU A 60 5.05 0.78 -4.90
CA LEU A 60 4.15 1.94 -4.85
C LEU A 60 4.91 3.25 -5.04
N LYS A 61 6.04 3.43 -4.34
CA LYS A 61 6.88 4.62 -4.47
C LYS A 61 7.32 4.83 -5.92
N GLN A 62 7.89 3.79 -6.55
CA GLN A 62 8.35 3.91 -7.93
C GLN A 62 7.20 4.17 -8.91
N THR A 63 6.04 3.53 -8.71
CA THR A 63 4.88 3.72 -9.58
C THR A 63 4.38 5.16 -9.49
N LEU A 64 4.32 5.72 -8.28
CA LEU A 64 3.96 7.12 -8.06
C LEU A 64 4.98 8.09 -8.64
N GLU A 65 6.28 7.81 -8.50
CA GLU A 65 7.35 8.60 -9.11
C GLU A 65 7.26 8.61 -10.65
N THR A 66 6.82 7.51 -11.25
CA THR A 66 6.65 7.39 -12.71
C THR A 66 5.40 8.12 -13.21
N LEU A 67 4.34 8.18 -12.40
CA LEU A 67 3.09 8.89 -12.73
C LEU A 67 3.13 10.40 -12.43
N ALA A 68 4.09 10.85 -11.61
CA ALA A 68 4.26 12.25 -11.25
C ALA A 68 5.05 13.07 -12.31
N TYR A 69 5.39 12.45 -13.43
CA TYR A 69 6.11 13.03 -14.57
C TYR A 69 5.20 13.15 -15.78
#